data_AF-A0A7Y0BLQ0-F1
#
_entry.id   AF-A0A7Y0BLQ0-F1
#
_cell.length_a   1.000
_cell.length_b   1.000
_cell.length_c   1.000
_cell.angle_alpha   90.00
_cell.angle_beta   90.00
_cell.angle_gamma   90.00
#
_symmetry.space_group_name_H-M   'P 1'
#
loop_
_entity.id
_entity.type
_entity.pdbx_description
1 polymer ?
#
loop_
_entity_poly.entity_id
_entity_poly.type
_entity_poly.pdbx_seq_one_letter_code
_entity_poly.pdbx_strand_id
1 'polypeptide(L)' 'MFARLQCLLNRHAPQRNAVEWDGRDFVSHCRHCEIPVRRIRKRRWARARAEVQRRSSDSAT' A
#
# COMPACT_ATOMS: atom_id res chain seq x y z
N MET A 1 -9.27 13.24 13.47
CA MET A 1 -10.59 12.60 13.31
C MET A 1 -11.03 12.30 11.87
N PHE A 2 -10.44 12.84 10.79
CA PHE A 2 -10.93 12.60 9.40
C PHE A 2 -10.10 11.63 8.54
N ALA A 3 -9.14 10.91 9.12
CA ALA A 3 -8.13 10.19 8.34
C ALA A 3 -8.67 8.96 7.57
N ARG A 4 -9.78 8.37 8.03
CA ARG A 4 -10.48 7.29 7.31
C ARG A 4 -11.29 7.80 6.12
N LEU A 5 -11.87 9.01 6.17
CA LEU A 5 -12.59 9.59 5.02
C LEU A 5 -11.67 9.85 3.82
N GLN A 6 -10.39 10.15 4.05
CA GLN A 6 -9.43 10.31 2.97
C GLN A 6 -9.23 9.03 2.15
N CYS A 7 -9.43 7.85 2.77
CA CYS A 7 -9.38 6.57 2.07
C CYS A 7 -10.51 6.42 1.05
N LEU A 8 -11.70 6.98 1.33
CA LEU A 8 -12.83 7.00 0.38
C LEU A 8 -12.53 7.88 -0.85
N LEU A 9 -11.64 8.86 -0.70
CA LEU A 9 -11.16 9.72 -1.79
C LEU A 9 -9.90 9.17 -2.48
N ASN A 10 -9.60 7.86 -2.34
CA ASN A 10 -8.37 7.22 -2.82
C ASN A 10 -7.06 7.86 -2.28
N ARG A 11 -7.13 8.64 -1.21
CA ARG A 11 -5.95 9.24 -0.55
C ARG A 11 -5.55 8.38 0.63
N HIS A 12 -4.69 7.41 0.37
CA HIS A 12 -4.18 6.52 1.39
C HIS A 12 -2.86 7.04 1.98
N ALA A 13 -2.68 6.78 3.28
CA ALA A 13 -1.43 7.07 3.98
C ALA A 13 -0.71 5.75 4.26
N PRO A 14 0.50 5.53 3.73
CA PRO A 14 1.23 4.30 3.99
C PRO A 14 1.65 4.21 5.46
N GLN A 15 1.84 3.00 5.94
CA GLN A 15 2.55 2.75 7.17
C GLN A 15 4.04 2.91 6.91
N ARG A 16 4.60 4.07 7.29
CA ARG A 16 5.99 4.46 6.98
C ARG A 16 7.04 3.43 7.41
N ASN A 17 6.77 2.70 8.48
CA ASN A 17 7.67 1.67 9.04
C ASN A 17 7.56 0.31 8.33
N ALA A 18 6.54 0.13 7.48
CA ALA A 18 6.27 -1.09 6.72
C ALA A 18 6.23 -0.75 5.21
N VAL A 19 7.07 0.20 4.78
CA VAL A 19 7.26 0.51 3.36
C VAL A 19 8.40 -0.36 2.85
N GLU A 20 8.09 -1.16 1.83
CA GLU A 20 9.03 -2.06 1.18
C GLU A 20 9.18 -1.68 -0.29
N TRP A 21 10.30 -2.07 -0.91
CA TRP A 21 10.54 -1.89 -2.34
C TRP A 21 10.34 -3.24 -3.05
N ASP A 22 9.40 -3.32 -4.00
CA ASP A 22 9.04 -4.57 -4.67
C ASP A 22 9.88 -4.88 -5.93
N GLY A 23 10.86 -4.03 -6.22
CA GLY A 23 11.68 -4.04 -7.45
C GLY A 23 11.29 -2.95 -8.45
N ARG A 24 10.11 -2.36 -8.36
CA ARG A 24 9.61 -1.33 -9.28
C ARG A 24 9.00 -0.12 -8.59
N ASP A 25 8.22 -0.34 -7.55
CA ASP A 25 7.50 0.67 -6.79
C ASP A 25 7.71 0.43 -5.28
N PHE A 26 7.52 1.49 -4.48
CA PHE A 26 7.39 1.29 -3.03
C PHE A 26 5.98 0.79 -2.71
N VAL A 27 5.88 -0.34 -2.01
CA VAL A 27 4.63 -0.97 -1.57
C VAL A 27 4.51 -0.89 -0.05
N SER A 28 3.29 -0.81 0.46
CA SER A 28 2.98 -0.80 1.89
C SER A 28 1.50 -1.06 2.14
N HIS A 29 1.06 -1.01 3.39
CA HIS A 29 -0.34 -1.02 3.78
C HIS A 29 -0.80 0.36 4.25
N CYS A 30 -2.07 0.68 4.02
CA CYS A 30 -2.65 1.93 4.51
C CYS A 30 -2.81 1.86 6.03
N ARG A 31 -2.26 2.83 6.78
CA ARG A 31 -2.36 2.87 8.26
C ARG A 31 -3.79 3.11 8.80
N HIS A 32 -4.78 3.29 7.93
CA HIS A 32 -6.16 3.64 8.30
C HIS A 32 -7.21 2.60 7.90
N CYS A 33 -7.00 1.95 6.75
CA CYS A 33 -7.91 0.94 6.19
C CYS A 33 -7.19 -0.35 5.81
N GLU A 34 -5.89 -0.46 6.09
CA GLU A 34 -5.07 -1.68 5.99
C GLU A 34 -4.96 -2.30 4.60
N ILE A 35 -5.52 -1.66 3.57
CA ILE A 35 -5.39 -2.14 2.19
C ILE A 35 -3.97 -1.95 1.66
N PRO A 36 -3.52 -2.84 0.75
CA PRO A 36 -2.25 -2.67 0.08
C PRO A 36 -2.25 -1.43 -0.82
N VAL A 37 -1.20 -0.64 -0.72
CA VAL A 37 -0.99 0.62 -1.44
C VAL A 37 0.41 0.64 -2.04
N ARG A 38 0.54 1.31 -3.18
CA ARG A 38 1.83 1.55 -3.84
C ARG A 38 2.05 3.03 -4.09
N ARG A 39 3.32 3.43 -4.11
CA ARG A 39 3.73 4.81 -4.34
C ARG A 39 3.80 5.11 -5.83
N ILE A 40 2.76 5.75 -6.36
CA ILE A 40 2.69 6.15 -7.78
C ILE A 40 3.52 7.41 -8.10
N ARG A 41 3.73 8.30 -7.12
CA ARG A 41 4.56 9.52 -7.25
C ARG A 41 5.17 9.91 -5.91
N LYS A 42 6.10 10.87 -5.89
CA LYS A 42 6.61 11.46 -4.64
C LYS A 42 5.45 11.92 -3.76
N ARG A 43 5.35 11.33 -2.56
CA ARG A 43 4.28 11.56 -1.56
C ARG A 43 2.85 11.17 -1.98
N ARG A 44 2.63 10.54 -3.14
CA ARG A 44 1.30 10.03 -3.55
C ARG A 44 1.27 8.51 -3.53
N TRP A 45 0.33 7.98 -2.77
CA TRP A 45 0.06 6.56 -2.61
C TRP A 45 -1.34 6.26 -3.13
N ALA A 46 -1.45 5.19 -3.89
CA ALA A 46 -2.71 4.71 -4.44
C ALA A 46 -2.87 3.23 -4.09
N ARG A 47 -4.10 2.72 -4.14
CA ARG A 47 -4.37 1.30 -3.96
C ARG A 47 -3.49 0.48 -4.92
N ALA A 48 -2.77 -0.49 -4.39
CA ALA A 48 -2.05 -1.44 -5.22
C ALA A 48 -3.09 -2.31 -5.93
N ARG A 49 -2.97 -2.46 -7.25
CA ARG A 49 -3.74 -3.47 -7.97
C ARG A 49 -3.28 -4.83 -7.42
N ALA A 50 -4.20 -5.80 -7.32
CA ALA A 50 -4.06 -7.08 -6.60
C ALA A 50 -2.85 -7.97 -6.99
N GLU A 51 -1.95 -7.53 -7.88
CA GLU A 51 -0.73 -8.24 -8.25
C GLU A 51 0.24 -8.42 -7.07
N VAL A 52 0.26 -7.51 -6.10
CA VAL A 52 1.17 -7.60 -4.93
C VAL A 52 0.86 -8.81 -4.04
N GLN A 53 -0.37 -9.33 -4.03
CA GLN A 53 -0.75 -10.47 -3.18
C GLN A 53 -0.21 -11.83 -3.67
N ARG A 54 0.22 -11.96 -4.93
CA ARG A 54 0.58 -13.27 -5.49
C ARG A 54 1.96 -13.78 -5.08
N ARG A 55 2.84 -12.95 -4.51
CA ARG A 55 4.23 -13.36 -4.20
C ARG A 55 4.43 -13.90 -2.78
N SER A 56 3.42 -13.79 -1.91
CA SER A 56 3.51 -14.27 -0.52
C SER A 56 3.07 -15.73 -0.33
N SER A 57 2.54 -16.38 -1.38
CA SER A 57 2.06 -17.77 -1.32
C SER A 57 3.06 -18.82 -1.84
N ASP A 58 4.19 -18.42 -2.43
CA ASP A 58 5.21 -19.31 -3.00
C ASP A 58 6.43 -19.53 -2.07
N SER A 59 6.21 -19.50 -0.75
CA SER A 59 7.26 -19.85 0.23
C SER A 59 6.68 -20.78 1.30
N ALA A 60 6.13 -21.89 0.84
CA ALA A 60 5.93 -23.10 1.63
C ALA A 60 6.57 -24.25 0.84
N THR A 61 7.85 -24.50 1.08
CA THR A 61 8.54 -25.74 0.69
C THR A 61 9.05 -26.38 1.96
#